data_AF-A0A5J9UYY4-F1
#
_entry.id   AF-A0A5J9UYY4-F1
#
_cell.length_a   1.000
_cell.length_b   1.000
_cell.length_c   1.000
_cell.angle_alpha   90.00
_cell.angle_beta   90.00
_cell.angle_gamma   90.00
#
_symmetry.space_group_name_H-M   'P 1'
#
loop_
_entity.id
_entity.type
_entity.pdbx_description
1 polymer ?
#
loop_
_entity_poly.entity_id
_entity_poly.type
_entity_poly.pdbx_seq_one_letter_code
_entity_poly.pdbx_strand_id
1 'polypeptide(L)'
;MAAGRELLLLLLSTAALAGIASASGAFLSDTVFQGSAGSTGRSLLQAKKSCPENFEFQNYTIITSKCKGPKFPADKCCSSFLEFACPFKDYLNDDSSDCASTMFSYINLYGKYPPGLFASECKGDKNGLPCANVSVKAVNAANGSYRAQSSSLALVTLICGLVTLLFH
;
A
#
# COMPACT_ATOMS: atom_id res chain seq x y z
N MET A 1 -48.91 59.97 -21.31
CA MET A 1 -48.50 58.55 -21.33
C MET A 1 -47.17 58.44 -22.04
N ALA A 2 -46.24 57.68 -21.46
CA ALA A 2 -45.13 57.00 -22.15
C ALA A 2 -44.13 57.81 -23.00
N ALA A 3 -43.59 58.92 -22.50
CA ALA A 3 -42.51 59.66 -23.19
C ALA A 3 -41.23 59.89 -22.35
N GLY A 4 -41.10 59.23 -21.18
CA GLY A 4 -39.97 59.47 -20.27
C GLY A 4 -39.30 58.21 -19.71
N ARG A 5 -39.80 57.01 -20.02
CA ARG A 5 -39.29 55.74 -19.47
C ARG A 5 -38.45 54.93 -20.46
N GLU A 6 -38.57 55.21 -21.76
CA GLU A 6 -37.78 54.59 -22.83
C GLU A 6 -36.47 55.34 -23.10
N LEU A 7 -36.36 56.60 -22.66
CA LEU A 7 -35.15 57.43 -22.84
C LEU A 7 -34.08 57.16 -21.76
N LEU A 8 -34.47 56.58 -20.63
CA LEU A 8 -33.57 56.25 -19.52
C LEU A 8 -32.86 54.90 -19.72
N LEU A 9 -33.42 53.98 -20.53
CA LEU A 9 -32.86 52.65 -20.77
C LEU A 9 -31.91 52.59 -21.98
N LEU A 10 -31.89 53.63 -22.84
CA LEU A 10 -30.96 53.74 -23.97
C LEU A 10 -29.62 54.41 -23.61
N LEU A 11 -29.47 54.94 -22.39
CA LEU A 11 -28.24 55.62 -21.93
C LEU A 11 -27.28 54.72 -21.12
N LEU A 12 -27.57 53.42 -20.95
CA LEU A 12 -26.74 52.49 -20.19
C LEU A 12 -25.83 51.56 -21.03
N SER A 13 -25.73 51.75 -22.36
CA SER A 13 -24.97 50.85 -23.24
C SER A 13 -23.85 51.55 -24.01
N THR A 14 -22.96 52.27 -23.35
CA THR A 14 -21.70 52.75 -23.97
C THR A 14 -20.56 52.88 -22.96
N ALA A 15 -19.84 51.79 -22.68
CA ALA A 15 -18.42 51.87 -22.34
C ALA A 15 -17.73 50.50 -22.42
N ALA A 16 -16.53 50.50 -22.99
CA ALA A 16 -15.48 49.48 -22.97
C ALA A 16 -15.41 48.49 -24.15
N LEU A 17 -14.96 48.99 -25.30
CA LEU A 17 -14.10 48.20 -26.19
C LEU A 17 -12.87 49.04 -26.57
N ALA A 18 -11.85 49.03 -25.70
CA ALA A 18 -10.55 49.63 -26.00
C ALA A 18 -9.68 48.60 -26.74
N GLY A 19 -9.14 49.02 -27.88
CA GLY A 19 -8.51 48.18 -28.89
C GLY A 19 -7.16 47.58 -28.52
N ILE A 20 -6.90 46.45 -29.15
CA ILE A 20 -5.58 45.79 -29.27
C ILE A 20 -4.86 46.43 -30.46
N ALA A 21 -3.88 47.29 -30.18
CA ALA A 21 -2.89 47.72 -31.15
C ALA A 21 -1.66 46.80 -31.05
N SER A 22 -1.35 46.11 -32.15
CA SER A 22 -0.14 45.32 -32.32
C SER A 22 1.07 46.25 -32.43
N ALA A 23 2.02 46.13 -31.50
CA ALA A 23 3.34 46.74 -31.64
C ALA A 23 4.39 45.63 -31.65
N SER A 24 5.06 45.49 -32.80
CA SER A 24 6.28 44.71 -33.00
C SER A 24 7.39 45.21 -32.08
N GLY A 25 7.77 44.40 -31.08
CA GLY A 25 8.91 44.62 -30.19
C GLY A 25 10.08 43.73 -30.57
N ALA A 26 11.25 44.34 -30.69
CA ALA A 26 12.46 43.81 -31.32
C ALA A 26 13.02 42.50 -30.71
N PHE A 27 13.49 41.61 -31.58
CA PHE A 27 14.46 40.59 -31.22
C PHE A 27 15.78 41.27 -30.88
N LEU A 28 16.19 41.20 -29.61
CA LEU A 28 17.56 41.48 -29.19
C LEU A 28 18.06 40.28 -28.37
N SER A 29 19.02 39.57 -28.96
CA SER A 29 19.83 38.56 -28.29
C SER A 29 20.77 39.27 -27.31
N ASP A 30 20.65 38.95 -26.02
CA ASP A 30 21.68 39.28 -25.04
C ASP A 30 22.14 38.00 -24.35
N THR A 31 23.40 37.68 -24.63
CA THR A 31 24.22 36.75 -23.89
C THR A 31 24.57 37.36 -22.54
N VAL A 32 24.59 36.50 -21.50
CA VAL A 32 25.48 36.56 -20.31
C VAL A 32 24.82 36.89 -18.96
N PHE A 33 24.70 35.83 -18.14
CA PHE A 33 24.81 35.78 -16.67
C PHE A 33 23.95 36.72 -15.79
N GLN A 34 22.82 36.21 -15.28
CA GLN A 34 22.56 36.22 -13.82
C GLN A 34 21.37 35.36 -13.40
N GLY A 35 21.58 34.46 -12.42
CA GLY A 35 20.49 33.84 -11.65
C GLY A 35 20.23 32.36 -11.92
N SER A 36 21.21 31.48 -11.66
CA SER A 36 20.90 30.08 -11.34
C SER A 36 20.15 30.03 -9.99
N ALA A 37 18.85 30.30 -10.03
CA ALA A 37 17.93 30.19 -8.90
C ALA A 37 16.60 29.63 -9.41
N GLY A 38 16.65 28.38 -9.84
CA GLY A 38 15.49 27.55 -10.11
C GLY A 38 15.73 26.16 -9.53
N SER A 39 16.05 26.09 -8.24
CA SER A 39 15.96 24.85 -7.48
C SER A 39 14.51 24.40 -7.48
N THR A 40 14.09 23.72 -8.54
CA THR A 40 12.97 22.80 -8.49
C THR A 40 13.54 21.41 -8.23
N GLY A 41 14.31 21.32 -7.13
CA GLY A 41 14.64 20.08 -6.43
C GLY A 41 13.40 19.52 -5.72
N ARG A 42 12.27 19.44 -6.42
CA ARG A 42 11.16 18.60 -6.01
C ARG A 42 11.41 17.26 -6.67
N SER A 43 12.18 16.39 -5.99
CA SER A 43 12.10 14.96 -6.26
C SER A 43 10.61 14.64 -6.32
N LEU A 44 10.15 14.17 -7.47
CA LEU A 44 8.81 13.65 -7.59
C LEU A 44 8.61 12.70 -6.42
N LEU A 45 7.53 12.89 -5.65
CA LEU A 45 6.92 11.78 -4.93
C LEU A 45 6.66 10.76 -6.05
N GLN A 46 7.61 9.87 -6.32
CA GLN A 46 7.44 8.87 -7.34
C GLN A 46 6.21 8.10 -6.89
N ALA A 47 5.12 8.27 -7.62
CA ALA A 47 3.86 7.63 -7.29
C ALA A 47 4.09 6.14 -7.46
N LYS A 48 4.45 5.49 -6.36
CA LYS A 48 4.60 4.05 -6.26
C LYS A 48 3.23 3.42 -6.49
N LYS A 49 3.24 2.23 -7.07
CA LYS A 49 2.02 1.44 -7.23
C LYS A 49 1.51 1.03 -5.86
N SER A 50 0.19 1.08 -5.70
CA SER A 50 -0.48 0.61 -4.50
C SER A 50 -0.14 -0.85 -4.22
N CYS A 51 0.15 -1.16 -2.96
CA CYS A 51 0.40 -2.54 -2.56
C CYS A 51 -0.87 -3.41 -2.70
N PRO A 52 -0.82 -4.56 -3.41
CA PRO A 52 -1.97 -5.47 -3.48
C PRO A 52 -2.22 -6.21 -2.15
N GLU A 53 -1.20 -6.33 -1.29
CA GLU A 53 -1.30 -6.99 0.01
C GLU A 53 -1.85 -6.04 1.08
N ASN A 54 -2.82 -6.52 1.85
CA ASN A 54 -3.51 -5.69 2.84
C ASN A 54 -2.82 -5.76 4.20
N PHE A 55 -1.75 -4.99 4.37
CA PHE A 55 -0.96 -5.00 5.61
C PHE A 55 -1.75 -4.55 6.85
N GLU A 56 -2.83 -3.79 6.71
CA GLU A 56 -3.63 -3.31 7.85
C GLU A 56 -4.12 -4.43 8.78
N PHE A 57 -4.52 -5.57 8.22
CA PHE A 57 -5.17 -6.66 8.96
C PHE A 57 -4.23 -7.84 9.27
N GLN A 58 -2.92 -7.66 9.10
CA GLN A 58 -1.94 -8.70 9.36
C GLN A 58 -1.72 -8.92 10.87
N ASN A 59 -1.20 -10.09 11.24
CA ASN A 59 -0.95 -10.41 12.64
C ASN A 59 0.38 -9.81 13.12
N TYR A 60 0.31 -8.60 13.69
CA TYR A 60 1.46 -7.89 14.27
C TYR A 60 1.93 -8.46 15.62
N THR A 61 1.20 -9.40 16.22
CA THR A 61 1.61 -10.05 17.48
C THR A 61 2.91 -10.82 17.31
N ILE A 62 3.20 -11.33 16.10
CA ILE A 62 4.42 -12.07 15.81
C ILE A 62 5.68 -11.23 16.09
N ILE A 63 5.62 -9.92 15.84
CA ILE A 63 6.69 -8.95 16.12
C ILE A 63 6.56 -8.42 17.55
N THR A 64 5.38 -7.90 17.91
CA THR A 64 5.18 -7.16 19.18
C THR A 64 5.28 -8.01 20.44
N SER A 65 5.09 -9.32 20.33
CA SER A 65 5.31 -10.25 21.45
C SER A 65 6.79 -10.51 21.75
N LYS A 66 7.66 -10.46 20.73
CA LYS A 66 9.08 -10.83 20.80
C LYS A 66 10.01 -9.61 20.86
N CYS A 67 9.73 -8.59 20.06
CA CYS A 67 10.51 -7.35 19.96
C CYS A 67 9.95 -6.29 20.93
N LYS A 68 10.54 -6.17 22.12
CA LYS A 68 10.07 -5.25 23.16
C LYS A 68 11.13 -4.22 23.55
N GLY A 69 10.67 -2.99 23.74
CA GLY A 69 11.47 -1.90 24.28
C GLY A 69 11.75 -2.06 25.78
N PRO A 70 12.62 -1.21 26.36
CA PRO A 70 13.26 -0.06 25.72
C PRO A 70 14.55 -0.40 24.95
N LYS A 71 15.13 -1.59 25.17
CA LYS A 71 16.42 -1.97 24.57
C LYS A 71 16.33 -2.59 23.18
N PHE A 72 15.15 -3.06 22.76
CA PHE A 72 14.90 -3.67 21.45
C PHE A 72 16.00 -4.67 21.00
N PRO A 73 16.12 -5.83 21.66
CA PRO A 73 17.20 -6.77 21.37
C PRO A 73 17.17 -7.25 19.92
N ALA A 74 18.25 -6.98 19.17
CA ALA A 74 18.37 -7.25 17.74
C ALA A 74 17.98 -8.68 17.36
N ASP A 75 18.49 -9.71 18.06
CA ASP A 75 18.18 -11.11 17.74
C ASP A 75 16.67 -11.40 17.71
N LYS A 76 15.93 -10.90 18.71
CA LYS A 76 14.49 -11.11 18.80
C LYS A 76 13.72 -10.25 17.81
N CYS A 77 14.15 -9.00 17.62
CA CYS A 77 13.51 -8.07 16.71
C CYS A 77 13.66 -8.49 15.26
N CYS A 78 14.86 -8.90 14.86
CA CYS A 78 15.15 -9.32 13.50
C CYS A 78 14.56 -10.69 13.18
N SER A 79 14.65 -11.66 14.10
CA SER A 79 14.02 -12.98 13.90
C SER A 79 12.49 -12.85 13.74
N SER A 80 11.83 -12.07 14.60
CA SER A 80 10.37 -11.87 14.51
C SER A 80 9.93 -11.04 13.30
N PHE A 81 10.73 -10.05 12.91
CA PHE A 81 10.52 -9.29 11.69
C PHE A 81 10.62 -10.19 10.45
N LEU A 82 11.63 -11.06 10.36
CA LEU A 82 11.77 -11.99 9.23
C LEU A 82 10.62 -13.00 9.19
N GLU A 83 10.19 -13.51 10.35
CA GLU A 83 9.01 -14.40 10.43
C GLU A 83 7.74 -13.74 9.87
N PHE A 84 7.59 -12.43 10.07
CA PHE A 84 6.48 -11.64 9.52
C PHE A 84 6.65 -11.29 8.04
N ALA A 85 7.82 -10.82 7.64
CA ALA A 85 8.06 -10.19 6.34
C ALA A 85 8.35 -11.22 5.22
N CYS A 86 8.96 -12.36 5.55
CA CYS A 86 9.40 -13.33 4.55
C CYS A 86 8.29 -13.94 3.68
N PRO A 87 7.06 -14.18 4.19
CA PRO A 87 5.93 -14.58 3.34
C PRO A 87 5.58 -13.56 2.24
N PHE A 88 5.93 -12.29 2.43
CA PHE A 88 5.62 -11.18 1.52
C PHE A 88 6.85 -10.68 0.75
N LYS A 89 7.97 -11.43 0.76
CA LYS A 89 9.26 -10.99 0.20
C LYS A 89 9.17 -10.47 -1.24
N ASP A 90 8.33 -11.08 -2.07
CA ASP A 90 8.25 -10.73 -3.49
C ASP A 90 7.59 -9.36 -3.69
N TYR A 91 6.63 -9.00 -2.84
CA TYR A 91 6.01 -7.67 -2.83
C TYR A 91 6.89 -6.63 -2.14
N LEU A 92 7.58 -7.01 -1.06
CA LEU A 92 8.43 -6.09 -0.31
C LEU A 92 9.71 -5.71 -1.07
N ASN A 93 10.21 -6.60 -1.93
CA ASN A 93 11.37 -6.35 -2.77
C ASN A 93 11.03 -5.65 -4.10
N ASP A 94 9.74 -5.39 -4.40
CA ASP A 94 9.33 -4.57 -5.54
C ASP A 94 9.46 -3.08 -5.20
N ASP A 95 10.56 -2.47 -5.66
CA ASP A 95 10.86 -1.05 -5.50
C ASP A 95 9.91 -0.13 -6.29
N SER A 96 9.08 -0.66 -7.19
CA SER A 96 8.03 0.09 -7.89
C SER A 96 6.74 0.22 -7.07
N SER A 97 6.61 -0.51 -5.96
CA SER A 97 5.43 -0.51 -5.08
C SER A 97 5.66 0.25 -3.76
N ASP A 98 4.58 0.61 -3.07
CA ASP A 98 4.62 1.16 -1.70
C ASP A 98 4.54 0.09 -0.60
N CYS A 99 4.55 -1.20 -0.95
CA CYS A 99 4.36 -2.31 0.00
C CYS A 99 5.28 -2.23 1.22
N ALA A 100 6.58 -1.96 1.01
CA ALA A 100 7.53 -1.85 2.12
C ALA A 100 7.21 -0.68 3.05
N SER A 101 6.91 0.50 2.49
CA SER A 101 6.57 1.69 3.27
C SER A 101 5.27 1.50 4.05
N THR A 102 4.26 0.89 3.42
CA THR A 102 2.97 0.58 4.04
C THR A 102 3.13 -0.43 5.17
N MET A 103 3.88 -1.53 4.94
CA MET A 103 4.20 -2.52 5.95
C MET A 103 4.90 -1.89 7.17
N PHE A 104 5.97 -1.12 6.97
CA PHE A 104 6.69 -0.49 8.09
C PHE A 104 5.83 0.51 8.84
N SER A 105 4.92 1.22 8.17
CA SER A 105 4.00 2.16 8.81
C SER A 105 3.11 1.45 9.83
N TYR A 106 2.50 0.32 9.44
CA TYR A 106 1.67 -0.45 10.37
C TYR A 106 2.48 -1.17 11.45
N ILE A 107 3.67 -1.70 11.13
CA ILE A 107 4.58 -2.27 12.15
C ILE A 107 4.88 -1.22 13.23
N ASN A 108 5.24 -0.01 12.82
CA ASN A 108 5.59 1.07 13.75
C ASN A 108 4.37 1.54 14.54
N LEU A 109 3.20 1.64 13.90
CA LEU A 109 1.95 2.05 14.53
C LEU A 109 1.51 1.06 15.62
N TYR A 110 1.42 -0.24 15.30
CA TYR A 110 0.95 -1.25 16.26
C TYR A 110 1.99 -1.57 17.34
N GLY A 111 3.27 -1.58 16.97
CA GLY A 111 4.36 -1.87 17.89
C GLY A 111 4.89 -0.68 18.69
N LYS A 112 4.49 0.54 18.33
CA LYS A 112 5.04 1.80 18.87
C LYS A 112 6.57 1.85 18.72
N TYR A 113 7.07 1.37 17.59
CA TYR A 113 8.51 1.33 17.31
C TYR A 113 9.01 2.68 16.77
N PRO A 114 10.23 3.10 17.15
CA PRO A 114 10.84 4.26 16.54
C PRO A 114 11.13 4.01 15.05
N PRO A 115 11.02 5.05 14.21
CA PRO A 115 11.30 4.92 12.79
C PRO A 115 12.75 4.47 12.57
N GLY A 116 12.93 3.50 11.67
CA GLY A 116 14.24 2.96 11.35
C GLY A 116 14.79 1.89 12.30
N LEU A 117 14.06 1.48 13.35
CA LEU A 117 14.51 0.45 14.30
C LEU A 117 14.98 -0.83 13.59
N PHE A 118 14.17 -1.39 12.71
CA PHE A 118 14.54 -2.64 12.03
C PHE A 118 15.69 -2.44 11.03
N ALA A 119 15.84 -1.24 10.45
CA ALA A 119 16.97 -0.93 9.59
C ALA A 119 18.28 -0.75 10.37
N SER A 120 18.22 -0.28 11.63
CA SER A 120 19.39 -0.14 12.48
C SER A 120 19.82 -1.45 13.14
N GLU A 121 18.84 -2.22 13.64
CA GLU A 121 19.09 -3.47 14.36
C GLU A 121 19.38 -4.65 13.43
N CYS A 122 18.70 -4.73 12.28
CA CYS A 122 18.75 -5.91 11.41
C CYS A 122 19.71 -5.70 10.25
N LYS A 123 20.95 -6.13 10.46
CA LYS A 123 21.99 -6.15 9.42
C LYS A 123 21.99 -7.51 8.73
N GLY A 124 21.65 -7.51 7.45
CA GLY A 124 21.79 -8.66 6.58
C GLY A 124 23.18 -8.78 5.96
N ASP A 125 23.29 -9.65 4.97
CA ASP A 125 24.49 -9.82 4.15
C ASP A 125 24.43 -8.93 2.89
N LYS A 126 25.36 -9.14 1.96
CA LYS A 126 25.41 -8.42 0.66
C LYS A 126 24.11 -8.56 -0.16
N ASN A 127 23.34 -9.60 0.08
CA ASN A 127 22.07 -9.89 -0.60
C ASN A 127 20.85 -9.39 0.18
N GLY A 128 21.05 -8.62 1.25
CA GLY A 128 20.01 -8.18 2.16
C GLY A 128 19.79 -9.17 3.32
N LEU A 129 18.62 -9.08 3.94
CA LEU A 129 18.23 -9.95 5.04
C LEU A 129 17.78 -11.30 4.49
N PRO A 130 18.49 -12.41 4.77
CA PRO A 130 18.10 -13.70 4.26
C PRO A 130 16.82 -14.15 4.94
N CYS A 131 15.78 -14.36 4.14
CA CYS A 131 14.67 -15.23 4.53
C CYS A 131 15.20 -16.65 4.57
N ALA A 132 15.77 -17.05 5.71
CA ALA A 132 15.89 -18.47 6.01
C ALA A 132 14.52 -19.12 5.82
N ASN A 133 14.48 -20.43 5.64
CA ASN A 133 13.26 -21.21 5.75
C ASN A 133 12.71 -21.09 7.19
N VAL A 134 12.22 -19.89 7.57
CA VAL A 134 11.00 -19.76 8.35
C VAL A 134 10.15 -20.85 7.77
N SER A 135 9.92 -21.87 8.58
CA SER A 135 8.91 -22.85 8.26
C SER A 135 7.70 -21.98 8.02
N VAL A 136 7.42 -21.71 6.74
CA VAL A 136 6.08 -21.59 6.26
C VAL A 136 5.50 -22.80 6.94
N LYS A 137 4.73 -22.58 8.02
CA LYS A 137 3.85 -23.61 8.51
C LYS A 137 3.04 -23.83 7.27
N ALA A 138 3.46 -24.86 6.53
CA ALA A 138 2.96 -25.09 5.24
C ALA A 138 1.49 -25.31 5.54
N VAL A 139 0.64 -24.45 5.01
CA VAL A 139 -0.63 -24.94 4.52
C VAL A 139 -0.35 -25.80 3.28
N ASN A 140 0.62 -26.71 3.38
CA ASN A 140 0.70 -27.92 2.59
C ASN A 140 0.36 -29.00 3.59
N ALA A 141 -0.94 -29.26 3.71
CA ALA A 141 -1.40 -30.58 4.07
C ALA A 141 -0.91 -31.57 3.00
N ALA A 142 0.30 -32.10 3.16
CA ALA A 142 0.83 -33.27 2.47
C ALA A 142 2.12 -33.67 3.22
N ASN A 143 2.34 -34.88 3.71
CA ASN A 143 1.71 -36.17 3.45
C ASN A 143 2.15 -37.11 4.59
N GLY A 144 1.24 -37.92 5.14
CA GLY A 144 1.54 -38.78 6.28
C GLY A 144 0.32 -39.54 6.78
N SER A 145 -0.23 -40.38 5.90
CA SER A 145 -1.01 -41.59 6.25
C SER A 145 -1.85 -41.52 7.53
N TYR A 146 -2.88 -40.69 7.54
CA TYR A 146 -4.09 -41.01 8.27
C TYR A 146 -4.99 -41.80 7.31
N ARG A 147 -5.37 -43.01 7.73
CA ARG A 147 -6.27 -43.90 7.01
C ARG A 147 -7.41 -43.09 6.40
N ALA A 148 -7.55 -43.15 5.08
CA ALA A 148 -8.81 -42.85 4.42
C ALA A 148 -9.82 -43.91 4.90
N GLN A 149 -10.45 -43.69 6.05
CA GLN A 149 -11.61 -44.45 6.46
C GLN A 149 -12.79 -43.96 5.63
N SER A 150 -12.83 -44.44 4.39
CA SER A 150 -14.02 -44.51 3.57
C SER A 150 -15.04 -45.38 4.32
N SER A 151 -15.91 -44.76 5.11
CA SER A 151 -17.05 -45.45 5.72
C SER A 151 -18.04 -44.44 6.30
N SER A 152 -18.68 -43.66 5.44
CA SER A 152 -19.90 -42.90 5.81
C SER A 152 -20.97 -42.89 4.71
N LEU A 153 -20.89 -43.79 3.72
CA LEU A 153 -21.96 -44.03 2.74
C LEU A 153 -22.75 -45.32 2.97
N ALA A 154 -22.43 -46.11 4.02
CA ALA A 154 -23.15 -47.34 4.34
C ALA A 154 -24.31 -47.16 5.35
N LEU A 155 -24.42 -46.00 6.02
CA LEU A 155 -25.49 -45.79 7.00
C LEU A 155 -26.76 -45.19 6.37
N VAL A 156 -26.66 -44.49 5.23
CA VAL A 156 -27.82 -43.81 4.61
C VAL A 156 -28.70 -44.78 3.81
N THR A 157 -28.18 -45.93 3.37
CA THR A 157 -28.97 -46.92 2.62
C THR A 157 -29.77 -47.88 3.52
N LEU A 158 -29.41 -48.04 4.79
CA LEU A 158 -30.11 -48.96 5.71
C LEU A 158 -31.40 -48.33 6.29
N ILE A 159 -31.44 -47.01 6.46
CA ILE A 159 -32.63 -46.30 6.95
C ILE A 159 -33.73 -46.14 5.88
N CYS A 160 -33.39 -46.02 4.59
CA CYS A 160 -34.42 -45.96 3.54
C CYS A 160 -35.11 -47.31 3.27
N GLY A 161 -34.40 -48.44 3.42
CA GLY A 161 -34.98 -49.77 3.20
C GLY A 161 -35.95 -50.22 4.32
N LEU A 162 -35.71 -49.78 5.56
CA LEU A 162 -36.57 -50.12 6.71
C LEU A 162 -37.93 -49.40 6.64
N VAL A 163 -37.97 -48.20 6.06
CA VAL A 163 -39.21 -47.43 5.89
C VAL A 163 -40.09 -48.06 4.81
N THR A 164 -39.53 -48.61 3.73
CA THR A 164 -40.32 -49.28 2.69
C THR A 164 -40.93 -50.62 3.12
N LEU A 165 -40.37 -51.28 4.13
CA LEU A 165 -40.87 -52.56 4.67
C LEU A 165 -41.92 -52.40 5.79
N LEU A 166 -42.05 -51.21 6.38
CA LEU A 166 -43.05 -50.92 7.41
C LEU A 166 -44.37 -50.36 6.84
N PHE A 167 -44.41 -50.02 5.56
CA PHE A 167 -45.58 -49.46 4.87
C PHE A 167 -46.13 -50.35 3.73
N HIS A 168 -45.85 -51.66 3.77
CA HIS A 168 -46.55 -52.71 3.04
C HIS A 168 -46.86 -53.87 4.01
#